data_AF-A0A2U3L3T8-F1
#
_entry.id   AF-A0A2U3L3T8-F1
#
_cell.length_a   1.000
_cell.length_b   1.000
_cell.length_c   1.000
_cell.angle_alpha   90.00
_cell.angle_beta   90.00
_cell.angle_gamma   90.00
#
_symmetry.space_group_name_H-M   'P 1'
#
loop_
_entity.id
_entity.type
_entity.pdbx_description
1 polymer ?
#
loop_
_entity_poly.entity_id
_entity_poly.type
_entity_poly.pdbx_seq_one_letter_code
_entity_poly.pdbx_strand_id
1 'polypeptide(L)'
;MAQSRQIRLSASFWEATRIALDSLRKNKLRSFLTLLGIILATTTLIAVTSLIHGMNLYIAEKVSNMGSDGFRVVRMAWFGPWDPKKFFEMQKRNPQIRPDEYEFVRSQAVLVKDIGMMASRQERVSYKGDSMEDVDLEGVTENITAINNVQVDLGRGITYEEVRRHAPVVFIGSDISKRFFQGKDPLGKTIAIGGNPFEVVGVAKELGSVFGNSQDNFVMIPIESYFKTYGSRNGIRIIAKASDQMRLAEAQDEVRVLLRSYRHLGPGQDDNFSIFASDTIVSLWERLTATIAAMAVGIVSVFMIVGGIVIMNIMLAVVTERTHEIGIRKSARRADILSQFLVESSVLSGSGGMFGVCVAWVLAVVVRNLTSVPMALPWTSILIGVGLSATVGLFFGIYPARRASRLDPIEALRVER
;
A
#
# COMPACT_ATOMS: atom_id res chain seq x y z
N MET A 1 21.40 -38.21 32.76
CA MET A 1 19.95 -38.00 33.03
C MET A 1 19.29 -36.89 32.19
N ALA A 2 20.01 -35.91 31.64
CA ALA A 2 19.40 -34.89 30.78
C ALA A 2 19.07 -35.40 29.34
N GLN A 3 19.93 -36.23 28.75
CA GLN A 3 19.72 -36.81 27.41
C GLN A 3 18.51 -37.76 27.34
N SER A 4 18.25 -38.58 28.37
CA SER A 4 17.07 -39.47 28.40
C SER A 4 15.74 -38.72 28.54
N ARG A 5 15.76 -37.51 29.09
CA ARG A 5 14.59 -36.63 29.21
C ARG A 5 14.27 -35.92 27.89
N GLN A 6 15.30 -35.50 27.15
CA GLN A 6 15.14 -34.93 25.80
C GLN A 6 14.61 -35.95 24.78
N ILE A 7 15.11 -37.19 24.79
CA ILE A 7 14.69 -38.25 23.85
C ILE A 7 13.22 -38.66 24.08
N ARG A 8 12.73 -38.66 25.32
CA ARG A 8 11.32 -38.94 25.63
C ARG A 8 10.38 -37.81 25.21
N LEU A 9 10.81 -36.55 25.35
CA LEU A 9 10.06 -35.38 24.88
C LEU A 9 9.96 -35.36 23.34
N SER A 10 11.02 -35.72 22.61
CA SER A 10 11.00 -35.77 21.14
C SER A 10 10.16 -36.93 20.60
N ALA A 11 10.21 -38.11 21.22
CA ALA A 11 9.34 -39.24 20.86
C ALA A 11 7.86 -38.91 21.13
N SER A 12 7.57 -38.30 22.28
CA SER A 12 6.24 -37.81 22.65
C SER A 12 5.70 -36.75 21.67
N PHE A 13 6.55 -35.83 21.21
CA PHE A 13 6.14 -34.78 20.26
C PHE A 13 5.81 -35.37 18.88
N TRP A 14 6.62 -36.30 18.37
CA TRP A 14 6.38 -36.93 17.08
C TRP A 14 5.14 -37.84 17.09
N GLU A 15 4.95 -38.60 18.17
CA GLU A 15 3.74 -39.40 18.37
C GLU A 15 2.49 -38.52 18.52
N ALA A 16 2.55 -37.45 19.30
CA ALA A 16 1.44 -36.50 19.45
C ALA A 16 1.10 -35.81 18.11
N THR A 17 2.11 -35.46 17.32
CA THR A 17 1.93 -34.89 15.98
C THR A 17 1.27 -35.89 15.04
N ARG A 18 1.73 -37.15 15.03
CA ARG A 18 1.14 -38.23 14.22
C ARG A 18 -0.30 -38.52 14.62
N ILE A 19 -0.60 -38.55 15.92
CA ILE A 19 -1.96 -38.76 16.44
C ILE A 19 -2.87 -37.60 16.04
N ALA A 20 -2.39 -36.35 16.13
CA ALA A 20 -3.14 -35.17 15.69
C ALA A 20 -3.49 -35.24 14.19
N LEU A 21 -2.52 -35.61 13.36
CA LEU A 21 -2.70 -35.80 11.90
C LEU A 21 -3.67 -36.94 11.56
N ASP A 22 -3.64 -38.04 12.30
CA ASP A 22 -4.58 -39.16 12.10
C ASP A 22 -6.00 -38.80 12.56
N SER A 23 -6.12 -38.03 13.64
CA SER A 23 -7.40 -37.51 14.14
C SER A 23 -8.04 -36.58 13.10
N LEU A 24 -7.22 -35.74 12.45
CA LEU A 24 -7.63 -34.86 11.35
C LEU A 24 -8.23 -35.64 10.16
N ARG A 25 -7.65 -36.80 9.82
CA ARG A 25 -8.10 -37.63 8.71
C ARG A 25 -9.39 -38.39 8.99
N LYS A 26 -9.58 -38.86 10.23
CA LYS A 26 -10.74 -39.68 10.61
C LYS A 26 -12.03 -38.88 10.65
N ASN A 27 -12.00 -37.63 11.14
CA ASN A 27 -13.18 -36.78 11.26
C ASN A 27 -13.05 -35.51 10.41
N LYS A 28 -13.26 -35.63 9.09
CA LYS A 28 -13.04 -34.55 8.11
C LYS A 28 -13.87 -33.29 8.40
N LEU A 29 -15.15 -33.43 8.75
CA LEU A 29 -16.03 -32.30 9.04
C LEU A 29 -15.59 -31.53 10.29
N ARG A 30 -15.32 -32.26 11.38
CA ARG A 30 -14.83 -31.71 12.65
C ARG A 30 -13.52 -30.94 12.45
N SER A 31 -12.60 -31.56 11.71
CA SER A 31 -11.29 -31.02 11.39
C SER A 31 -11.34 -29.81 10.48
N PHE A 32 -12.24 -29.81 9.50
CA PHE A 32 -12.48 -28.64 8.68
C PHE A 32 -13.00 -27.46 9.52
N LEU A 33 -13.99 -27.71 10.37
CA LEU A 33 -14.59 -26.68 11.22
C LEU A 33 -13.62 -26.11 12.27
N THR A 34 -12.73 -26.93 12.86
CA THR A 34 -11.69 -26.44 13.78
C THR A 34 -10.67 -25.54 13.09
N LEU A 35 -10.24 -25.94 11.89
CA LEU A 35 -9.22 -25.22 11.16
C LEU A 35 -9.77 -23.96 10.50
N LEU A 36 -11.05 -23.93 10.12
CA LEU A 36 -11.66 -22.82 9.38
C LEU A 36 -11.48 -21.47 10.08
N GLY A 37 -11.75 -21.37 11.38
CA GLY A 37 -11.59 -20.12 12.12
C GLY A 37 -10.15 -19.61 12.13
N ILE A 38 -9.18 -20.51 12.28
CA ILE A 38 -7.75 -20.16 12.24
C ILE A 38 -7.32 -19.80 10.82
N ILE A 39 -7.72 -20.59 9.82
CA ILE A 39 -7.40 -20.35 8.41
C ILE A 39 -7.91 -18.97 8.00
N LEU A 40 -9.16 -18.62 8.31
CA LEU A 40 -9.72 -17.32 7.98
C LEU A 40 -8.97 -16.18 8.68
N ALA A 41 -8.71 -16.32 9.98
CA ALA A 41 -7.94 -15.32 10.73
C ALA A 41 -6.53 -15.10 10.17
N THR A 42 -5.76 -16.17 9.94
CA THR A 42 -4.39 -16.05 9.41
C THR A 42 -4.38 -15.57 7.97
N THR A 43 -5.36 -16.01 7.15
CA THR A 43 -5.52 -15.53 5.78
C THR A 43 -5.81 -14.03 5.77
N THR A 44 -6.77 -13.55 6.57
CA THR A 44 -7.12 -12.12 6.65
C THR A 44 -5.93 -11.29 7.15
N LEU A 45 -5.23 -11.75 8.18
CA LEU A 45 -4.05 -11.06 8.71
C LEU A 45 -2.95 -10.92 7.64
N ILE A 46 -2.62 -12.02 6.96
CA ILE A 46 -1.56 -12.03 5.96
C ILE A 46 -1.99 -11.22 4.74
N ALA A 47 -3.24 -11.31 4.30
CA ALA A 47 -3.75 -10.54 3.18
C ALA A 47 -3.66 -9.02 3.44
N VAL A 48 -4.11 -8.56 4.62
CA VAL A 48 -4.05 -7.13 4.97
C VAL A 48 -2.61 -6.65 5.11
N THR A 49 -1.75 -7.41 5.81
CA THR A 49 -0.34 -7.01 5.98
C THR A 49 0.44 -7.04 4.66
N SER A 50 0.13 -7.99 3.77
CA SER A 50 0.75 -8.05 2.44
C SER A 50 0.30 -6.91 1.53
N LEU A 51 -0.98 -6.50 1.64
CA LEU A 51 -1.49 -5.31 0.99
C LEU A 51 -0.79 -4.05 1.49
N ILE A 52 -0.73 -3.86 2.81
CA ILE A 52 -0.06 -2.71 3.42
C ILE A 52 1.42 -2.67 3.00
N HIS A 53 2.12 -3.80 3.07
CA HIS A 53 3.54 -3.85 2.73
C HIS A 53 3.81 -3.54 1.26
N GLY A 54 3.07 -4.16 0.34
CA GLY A 54 3.26 -3.89 -1.08
C GLY A 54 2.84 -2.45 -1.47
N MET A 55 1.82 -1.90 -0.81
CA MET A 55 1.49 -0.48 -0.93
C MET A 55 2.56 0.45 -0.35
N ASN A 56 3.22 0.09 0.75
CA ASN A 56 4.34 0.87 1.30
C ASN A 56 5.50 0.95 0.30
N LEU A 57 5.86 -0.16 -0.33
CA LEU A 57 6.89 -0.19 -1.38
C LEU A 57 6.49 0.69 -2.56
N TYR A 58 5.24 0.58 -2.99
CA TYR A 58 4.68 1.38 -4.07
C TYR A 58 4.70 2.90 -3.78
N ILE A 59 4.33 3.31 -2.56
CA ILE A 59 4.37 4.73 -2.16
C ILE A 59 5.80 5.23 -1.98
N ALA A 60 6.70 4.41 -1.44
CA ALA A 60 8.11 4.75 -1.34
C ALA A 60 8.72 5.02 -2.73
N GLU A 61 8.37 4.20 -3.73
CA GLU A 61 8.79 4.42 -5.11
C GLU A 61 8.22 5.73 -5.70
N LYS A 62 6.94 6.02 -5.47
CA LYS A 62 6.32 7.26 -5.98
C LYS A 62 6.85 8.51 -5.29
N VAL A 63 7.10 8.45 -4.00
CA VAL A 63 7.75 9.52 -3.25
C VAL A 63 9.19 9.71 -3.72
N SER A 64 9.93 8.63 -3.99
CA SER A 64 11.27 8.69 -4.58
C SER A 64 11.26 9.38 -5.95
N ASN A 65 10.27 9.10 -6.80
CA ASN A 65 10.15 9.74 -8.11
C ASN A 65 9.84 11.23 -8.03
N MET A 66 9.11 11.68 -7.00
CA MET A 66 8.84 13.10 -6.77
C MET A 66 10.07 13.87 -6.26
N GLY A 67 11.10 13.16 -5.79
CA GLY A 67 12.25 13.72 -5.08
C GLY A 67 11.94 13.91 -3.60
N SER A 68 12.88 13.54 -2.73
CA SER A 68 12.74 13.74 -1.28
C SER A 68 12.82 15.22 -0.87
N ASP A 69 13.31 16.07 -1.78
CA ASP A 69 13.48 17.52 -1.66
C ASP A 69 12.40 18.32 -2.41
N GLY A 70 11.42 17.63 -3.02
CA GLY A 70 10.36 18.25 -3.83
C GLY A 70 9.12 18.64 -3.04
N PHE A 71 8.57 19.82 -3.35
CA PHE A 71 7.26 20.25 -2.87
C PHE A 71 6.44 20.94 -3.96
N ARG A 72 5.12 20.93 -3.78
CA ARG A 72 4.16 21.52 -4.72
C ARG A 72 3.32 22.57 -4.00
N VAL A 73 3.12 23.69 -4.66
CA VAL A 73 2.13 24.70 -4.28
C VAL A 73 0.93 24.56 -5.20
N VAL A 74 -0.23 24.34 -4.60
CA VAL A 74 -1.50 24.21 -5.29
C VAL A 74 -2.53 25.12 -4.67
N ARG A 75 -3.59 25.43 -5.43
CA ARG A 75 -4.72 26.24 -4.96
C ARG A 75 -5.38 25.66 -3.70
N MET A 76 -5.53 24.35 -3.66
CA MET A 76 -6.13 23.63 -2.55
C MET A 76 -5.53 22.24 -2.48
N ALA A 77 -5.26 21.78 -1.27
CA ALA A 77 -4.90 20.40 -1.03
C ALA A 77 -5.62 19.90 0.22
N TRP A 78 -6.06 18.65 0.15
CA TRP A 78 -6.88 18.05 1.20
C TRP A 78 -6.08 16.98 1.95
N PHE A 79 -5.67 17.28 3.18
CA PHE A 79 -4.84 16.37 3.99
C PHE A 79 -5.45 16.06 5.38
N GLY A 80 -6.77 16.07 5.52
CA GLY A 80 -7.45 15.87 6.80
C GLY A 80 -8.77 15.08 6.73
N PRO A 81 -9.45 14.88 7.89
CA PRO A 81 -10.77 14.26 7.94
C PRO A 81 -11.73 15.00 7.03
N TRP A 82 -12.43 14.29 6.15
CA TRP A 82 -13.29 14.88 5.13
C TRP A 82 -14.35 15.81 5.76
N ASP A 83 -14.24 17.11 5.48
CA ASP A 83 -15.14 18.17 5.92
C ASP A 83 -15.63 18.93 4.67
N PRO A 84 -16.83 18.58 4.19
CA PRO A 84 -17.41 19.19 3.00
C PRO A 84 -17.49 20.72 3.10
N LYS A 85 -17.75 21.27 4.30
CA LYS A 85 -17.91 22.72 4.46
C LYS A 85 -16.60 23.43 4.20
N LYS A 86 -15.51 22.99 4.82
CA LYS A 86 -14.18 23.55 4.60
C LYS A 86 -13.72 23.37 3.14
N PHE A 87 -14.05 22.25 2.50
CA PHE A 87 -13.76 22.03 1.09
C PHE A 87 -14.45 23.05 0.19
N PHE A 88 -15.76 23.23 0.35
CA PHE A 88 -16.53 24.20 -0.43
C PHE A 88 -16.09 25.65 -0.16
N GLU A 89 -15.75 25.97 1.10
CA GLU A 89 -15.20 27.28 1.44
C GLU A 89 -13.87 27.54 0.73
N MET A 90 -12.92 26.60 0.75
CA MET A 90 -11.67 26.72 0.01
C MET A 90 -11.92 26.83 -1.50
N GLN A 91 -12.85 26.06 -2.05
CA GLN A 91 -13.20 26.12 -3.47
C GLN A 91 -13.80 27.48 -3.87
N LYS A 92 -14.51 28.15 -2.96
CA LYS A 92 -15.10 29.48 -3.22
C LYS A 92 -14.13 30.62 -2.95
N ARG A 93 -13.28 30.51 -1.92
CA ARG A 93 -12.43 31.60 -1.42
C ARG A 93 -11.01 31.59 -1.96
N ASN A 94 -10.43 30.42 -2.25
CA ASN A 94 -9.03 30.35 -2.66
C ASN A 94 -8.88 30.83 -4.11
N PRO A 95 -8.10 31.91 -4.37
CA PRO A 95 -7.83 32.36 -5.72
C PRO A 95 -6.95 31.35 -6.46
N GLN A 96 -7.08 31.29 -7.79
CA GLN A 96 -6.18 30.52 -8.64
C GLN A 96 -4.77 31.09 -8.55
N ILE A 97 -3.75 30.22 -8.65
CA ILE A 97 -2.37 30.67 -8.76
C ILE A 97 -2.19 31.36 -10.10
N ARG A 98 -1.52 32.52 -10.13
CA ARG A 98 -1.24 33.30 -11.34
C ARG A 98 0.23 33.18 -11.76
N PRO A 99 0.55 33.35 -13.06
CA PRO A 99 1.94 33.40 -13.53
C PRO A 99 2.78 34.49 -12.83
N ASP A 100 2.18 35.65 -12.55
CA ASP A 100 2.85 36.75 -11.84
C ASP A 100 3.26 36.35 -10.41
N GLU A 101 2.49 35.49 -9.75
CA GLU A 101 2.83 34.96 -8.42
C GLU A 101 4.03 34.02 -8.49
N TYR A 102 4.06 33.17 -9.52
CA TYR A 102 5.20 32.29 -9.78
C TYR A 102 6.48 33.10 -10.03
N GLU A 103 6.43 34.15 -10.86
CA GLU A 103 7.61 34.96 -11.17
C GLU A 103 8.10 35.74 -9.93
N PHE A 104 7.17 36.23 -9.11
CA PHE A 104 7.52 36.84 -7.83
C PHE A 104 8.24 35.85 -6.92
N VAL A 105 7.70 34.66 -6.71
CA VAL A 105 8.35 33.64 -5.85
C VAL A 105 9.69 33.21 -6.43
N ARG A 106 9.78 32.98 -7.75
CA ARG A 106 11.02 32.60 -8.44
C ARG A 106 12.14 33.63 -8.25
N SER A 107 11.82 34.92 -8.28
CA SER A 107 12.82 36.00 -8.16
C SER A 107 13.27 36.26 -6.72
N GLN A 108 12.49 35.84 -5.71
CA GLN A 108 12.74 36.14 -4.30
C GLN A 108 13.19 34.93 -3.48
N ALA A 109 12.83 33.70 -3.87
CA ALA A 109 13.16 32.50 -3.12
C ALA A 109 14.65 32.17 -3.25
N VAL A 110 15.34 32.03 -2.11
CA VAL A 110 16.79 31.75 -2.04
C VAL A 110 17.06 30.31 -1.60
N LEU A 111 16.14 29.69 -0.85
CA LEU A 111 16.29 28.32 -0.36
C LEU A 111 15.84 27.26 -1.37
N VAL A 112 15.19 27.69 -2.45
CA VAL A 112 14.71 26.84 -3.55
C VAL A 112 15.79 26.74 -4.63
N LYS A 113 16.24 25.52 -4.92
CA LYS A 113 17.24 25.25 -5.97
C LYS A 113 16.65 25.38 -7.36
N ASP A 114 15.43 24.91 -7.53
CA ASP A 114 14.75 24.94 -8.82
C ASP A 114 13.24 25.10 -8.62
N ILE A 115 12.61 25.90 -9.47
CA ILE A 115 11.20 26.26 -9.37
C ILE A 115 10.58 26.36 -10.75
N GLY A 116 9.53 25.59 -10.99
CA GLY A 116 8.83 25.54 -12.25
C GLY A 116 7.33 25.75 -12.10
N MET A 117 6.69 26.06 -13.22
CA MET A 117 5.25 26.25 -13.32
C MET A 117 4.66 25.16 -14.20
N MET A 118 3.52 24.63 -13.76
CA MET A 118 2.80 23.57 -14.46
C MET A 118 1.30 23.86 -14.48
N ALA A 119 0.65 23.61 -15.60
CA ALA A 119 -0.81 23.58 -15.71
C ALA A 119 -1.21 22.29 -16.43
N SER A 120 -2.28 21.63 -16.00
CA SER A 120 -2.72 20.39 -16.63
C SER A 120 -4.20 20.37 -16.94
N ARG A 121 -4.55 19.63 -17.98
CA ARG A 121 -5.93 19.32 -18.36
C ARG A 121 -5.98 18.06 -19.23
N GLN A 122 -7.14 17.42 -19.30
CA GLN A 122 -7.36 16.36 -20.26
C GLN A 122 -7.66 16.93 -21.64
N GLU A 123 -7.05 16.35 -22.67
CA GLU A 123 -7.26 16.73 -24.07
C GLU A 123 -7.18 15.54 -25.03
N ARG A 124 -7.71 15.74 -26.24
CA ARG A 124 -7.60 14.79 -27.34
C ARG A 124 -6.27 14.98 -28.07
N VAL A 125 -5.56 13.89 -28.30
CA VAL A 125 -4.36 13.87 -29.16
C VAL A 125 -4.61 12.98 -30.38
N SER A 126 -4.26 13.46 -31.57
CA SER A 126 -4.46 12.71 -32.82
C SER A 126 -3.24 12.73 -33.72
N TYR A 127 -3.09 11.65 -34.50
CA TYR A 127 -2.03 11.49 -35.47
C TYR A 127 -2.50 10.56 -36.60
N LYS A 128 -2.43 11.05 -37.85
CA LYS A 128 -2.74 10.29 -39.07
C LYS A 128 -4.05 9.48 -39.03
N GLY A 129 -5.11 10.06 -38.45
CA GLY A 129 -6.44 9.43 -38.36
C GLY A 129 -6.67 8.54 -37.14
N ASP A 130 -5.64 8.22 -36.35
CA ASP A 130 -5.81 7.65 -35.00
C ASP A 130 -5.89 8.79 -33.98
N SER A 131 -6.61 8.55 -32.88
CA SER A 131 -6.74 9.51 -31.78
C SER A 131 -6.90 8.84 -30.43
N MET A 132 -6.31 9.47 -29.43
CA MET A 132 -6.43 9.17 -28.02
C MET A 132 -7.24 10.28 -27.37
N GLU A 133 -8.31 9.89 -26.67
CA GLU A 133 -9.06 10.78 -25.79
C GLU A 133 -8.45 10.72 -24.38
N ASP A 134 -8.76 11.72 -23.54
CA ASP A 134 -8.34 11.79 -22.13
C ASP A 134 -6.82 11.69 -21.88
N VAL A 135 -6.00 12.24 -22.78
CA VAL A 135 -4.55 12.37 -22.59
C VAL A 135 -4.27 13.53 -21.64
N ASP A 136 -3.36 13.34 -20.67
CA ASP A 136 -2.96 14.43 -19.78
C ASP A 136 -2.07 15.42 -20.52
N LEU A 137 -2.63 16.59 -20.84
CA LEU A 137 -1.91 17.69 -21.45
C LEU A 137 -1.35 18.59 -20.35
N GLU A 138 -0.02 18.64 -20.30
CA GLU A 138 0.73 19.41 -19.32
C GLU A 138 1.42 20.59 -20.01
N GLY A 139 1.02 21.81 -19.67
CA GLY A 139 1.85 22.99 -19.92
C GLY A 139 2.95 23.06 -18.88
N VAL A 140 4.22 23.15 -19.29
CA VAL A 140 5.37 23.09 -18.38
C VAL A 140 6.45 24.12 -18.69
N THR A 141 7.16 24.58 -17.66
CA THR A 141 8.45 25.27 -17.81
C THR A 141 9.58 24.29 -18.11
N GLU A 142 10.72 24.80 -18.59
CA GLU A 142 11.88 24.04 -19.08
C GLU A 142 12.45 23.03 -18.07
N ASN A 143 12.29 23.32 -16.79
CA ASN A 143 12.86 22.58 -15.67
C ASN A 143 11.95 21.48 -15.11
N ILE A 144 10.67 21.42 -15.50
CA ILE A 144 9.70 20.49 -14.90
C ILE A 144 10.10 19.03 -15.12
N THR A 145 10.67 18.68 -16.27
CA THR A 145 11.15 17.31 -16.53
C THR A 145 12.25 16.91 -15.54
N ALA A 146 13.18 17.82 -15.23
CA ALA A 146 14.23 17.60 -14.24
C ALA A 146 13.70 17.61 -12.79
N ILE A 147 12.73 18.48 -12.49
CA ILE A 147 12.10 18.55 -11.18
C ILE A 147 11.31 17.26 -10.89
N ASN A 148 10.50 16.78 -11.82
CA ASN A 148 9.71 15.55 -11.66
C ASN A 148 10.50 14.26 -11.97
N ASN A 149 11.82 14.35 -12.19
CA ASN A 149 12.69 13.22 -12.49
C ASN A 149 12.23 12.38 -13.71
N VAL A 150 11.63 13.03 -14.71
CA VAL A 150 11.20 12.39 -15.95
C VAL A 150 12.40 12.22 -16.85
N GLN A 151 12.87 10.97 -17.01
CA GLN A 151 14.01 10.65 -17.85
C GLN A 151 13.61 10.71 -19.33
N VAL A 152 14.49 11.27 -20.17
CA VAL A 152 14.33 11.28 -21.62
C VAL A 152 14.85 9.96 -22.18
N ASP A 153 14.02 9.26 -22.96
CA ASP A 153 14.41 8.05 -23.70
C ASP A 153 14.98 8.41 -25.07
N LEU A 154 14.26 9.26 -25.82
CA LEU A 154 14.64 9.74 -27.14
C LEU A 154 14.52 11.26 -27.23
N GLY A 155 15.43 11.89 -27.99
CA GLY A 155 15.41 13.32 -28.25
C GLY A 155 15.85 14.16 -27.03
N ARG A 156 15.03 15.14 -26.67
CA ARG A 156 15.32 16.08 -25.57
C ARG A 156 14.04 16.58 -24.88
N GLY A 157 14.21 17.16 -23.70
CA GLY A 157 13.16 17.93 -23.05
C GLY A 157 12.91 19.29 -23.71
N ILE A 158 11.88 19.98 -23.22
CA ILE A 158 11.54 21.35 -23.61
C ILE A 158 12.62 22.32 -23.10
N THR A 159 13.03 23.25 -23.94
CA THR A 159 14.07 24.24 -23.62
C THR A 159 13.46 25.59 -23.22
N TYR A 160 14.25 26.41 -22.50
CA TYR A 160 13.86 27.76 -22.10
C TYR A 160 13.46 28.65 -23.29
N GLU A 161 14.18 28.57 -24.41
CA GLU A 161 13.88 29.36 -25.62
C GLU A 161 12.54 28.97 -26.26
N GLU A 162 12.17 27.68 -26.19
CA GLU A 162 10.87 27.20 -26.70
C GLU A 162 9.71 27.67 -25.83
N VAL A 163 9.90 27.69 -24.51
CA VAL A 163 8.96 28.32 -23.57
C VAL A 163 8.79 29.79 -23.90
N ARG A 164 9.89 30.56 -23.97
CA ARG A 164 9.84 32.00 -24.23
C ARG A 164 9.19 32.34 -25.58
N ARG A 165 9.42 31.54 -26.61
CA ARG A 165 8.93 31.77 -27.97
C ARG A 165 7.55 31.17 -28.26
N HIS A 166 6.92 30.52 -27.28
CA HIS A 166 5.64 29.82 -27.48
C HIS A 166 5.75 28.78 -28.63
N ALA A 167 6.85 28.03 -28.65
CA ALA A 167 7.11 27.10 -29.74
C ALA A 167 6.06 25.98 -29.76
N PRO A 168 5.57 25.56 -30.94
CA PRO A 168 4.64 24.45 -31.10
C PRO A 168 5.40 23.12 -31.04
N VAL A 169 6.04 22.84 -29.92
CA VAL A 169 6.79 21.59 -29.66
C VAL A 169 6.13 20.79 -28.55
N VAL A 170 6.32 19.47 -28.56
CA VAL A 170 5.77 18.57 -27.56
C VAL A 170 6.78 17.49 -27.16
N PHE A 171 6.84 17.21 -25.86
CA PHE A 171 7.51 16.06 -25.28
C PHE A 171 6.45 15.03 -24.87
N ILE A 172 6.55 13.79 -25.34
CA ILE A 172 5.46 12.80 -25.23
C ILE A 172 5.79 11.67 -24.27
N GLY A 173 4.77 11.12 -23.61
CA GLY A 173 4.89 9.90 -22.83
C GLY A 173 5.03 8.63 -23.69
N SER A 174 5.45 7.53 -23.07
CA SER A 174 5.78 6.31 -23.81
C SER A 174 4.56 5.63 -24.46
N ASP A 175 3.36 5.80 -23.92
CA ASP A 175 2.11 5.27 -24.50
C ASP A 175 1.74 5.96 -25.81
N ILE A 176 1.86 7.29 -25.87
CA ILE A 176 1.63 8.08 -27.08
C ILE A 176 2.60 7.62 -28.18
N SER A 177 3.87 7.42 -27.82
CA SER A 177 4.90 6.92 -28.74
C SER A 177 4.56 5.53 -29.29
N LYS A 178 4.26 4.57 -28.40
CA LYS A 178 3.91 3.19 -28.75
C LYS A 178 2.68 3.14 -29.64
N ARG A 179 1.63 3.90 -29.31
CA ARG A 179 0.35 3.88 -30.05
C ARG A 179 0.46 4.52 -31.43
N PHE A 180 0.95 5.75 -31.52
CA PHE A 180 0.94 6.50 -32.79
C PHE A 180 2.09 6.16 -33.73
N PHE A 181 3.23 5.71 -33.19
CA PHE A 181 4.43 5.51 -34.01
C PHE A 181 4.84 4.04 -34.15
N GLN A 182 4.32 3.12 -33.34
CA GLN A 182 4.52 1.65 -33.48
C GLN A 182 5.98 1.25 -33.70
N GLY A 183 6.91 1.86 -32.95
CA GLY A 183 8.35 1.62 -33.05
C GLY A 183 9.08 2.41 -34.15
N LYS A 184 8.39 3.25 -34.91
CA LYS A 184 9.02 4.24 -35.81
C LYS A 184 9.48 5.45 -35.00
N ASP A 185 10.56 6.09 -35.44
CA ASP A 185 11.09 7.30 -34.79
C ASP A 185 10.01 8.41 -34.72
N PRO A 186 9.58 8.86 -33.52
CA PRO A 186 8.58 9.90 -33.37
C PRO A 186 9.17 11.31 -33.54
N LEU A 187 10.49 11.49 -33.46
CA LEU A 187 11.12 12.81 -33.46
C LEU A 187 10.88 13.56 -34.78
N GLY A 188 10.62 14.86 -34.68
CA GLY A 188 10.35 15.75 -35.81
C GLY A 188 8.99 15.55 -36.47
N LYS A 189 8.18 14.60 -36.01
CA LYS A 189 6.82 14.39 -36.53
C LYS A 189 5.83 15.28 -35.79
N THR A 190 4.79 15.69 -36.49
CA THR A 190 3.74 16.54 -35.93
C THR A 190 2.55 15.70 -35.46
N ILE A 191 2.12 15.89 -34.21
CA ILE A 191 0.86 15.39 -33.66
C ILE A 191 -0.09 16.56 -33.42
N ALA A 192 -1.39 16.33 -33.44
CA ALA A 192 -2.39 17.35 -33.16
C ALA A 192 -2.92 17.19 -31.73
N ILE A 193 -2.88 18.25 -30.93
CA ILE A 193 -3.36 18.29 -29.55
C ILE A 193 -4.50 19.31 -29.50
N GLY A 194 -5.72 18.86 -29.19
CA GLY A 194 -6.92 19.70 -29.26
C GLY A 194 -7.10 20.37 -30.63
N GLY A 195 -6.64 19.70 -31.71
CA GLY A 195 -6.65 20.23 -33.08
C GLY A 195 -5.47 21.12 -33.47
N ASN A 196 -4.58 21.47 -32.54
CA ASN A 196 -3.40 22.31 -32.82
C ASN A 196 -2.15 21.44 -33.10
N PRO A 197 -1.35 21.75 -34.14
CA PRO A 197 -0.17 20.96 -34.48
C PRO A 197 1.01 21.25 -33.53
N PHE A 198 1.65 20.19 -33.04
CA PHE A 198 2.88 20.25 -32.25
C PHE A 198 3.92 19.25 -32.78
N GLU A 199 5.17 19.67 -32.90
CA GLU A 199 6.30 18.83 -33.31
C GLU A 199 6.90 18.07 -32.12
N VAL A 200 7.06 16.75 -32.26
CA VAL A 200 7.63 15.91 -31.21
C VAL A 200 9.14 16.11 -31.13
N VAL A 201 9.61 16.60 -29.98
CA VAL A 201 11.04 16.87 -29.71
C VAL A 201 11.70 15.85 -28.78
N GLY A 202 10.89 15.06 -28.07
CA GLY A 202 11.41 13.98 -27.23
C GLY A 202 10.32 13.06 -26.69
N VAL A 203 10.78 11.94 -26.14
CA VAL A 203 9.95 10.88 -25.57
C VAL A 203 10.43 10.57 -24.16
N ALA A 204 9.50 10.43 -23.23
CA ALA A 204 9.79 9.99 -21.87
C ALA A 204 10.10 8.50 -21.82
N LYS A 205 11.06 8.13 -20.97
CA LYS A 205 11.28 6.75 -20.56
C LYS A 205 10.06 6.26 -19.78
N GLU A 206 9.73 4.99 -19.96
CA GLU A 206 8.54 4.38 -19.38
C GLU A 206 8.46 4.58 -17.86
N LEU A 207 7.42 5.29 -17.40
CA LEU A 207 7.14 5.58 -15.99
C LEU A 207 6.36 4.45 -15.33
N GLY A 208 5.71 3.61 -16.13
CA GLY A 208 4.95 2.44 -15.71
C GLY A 208 3.50 2.76 -15.35
N SER A 209 2.82 1.79 -14.73
CA SER A 209 1.40 1.90 -14.38
C SER A 209 1.17 1.96 -12.87
N VAL A 210 0.04 2.56 -12.49
CA VAL A 210 -0.41 2.82 -11.14
C VAL A 210 -1.85 2.37 -11.02
N PHE A 211 -2.10 1.34 -10.22
CA PHE A 211 -3.44 0.76 -10.11
C PHE A 211 -4.05 0.46 -11.50
N GLY A 212 -3.22 0.09 -12.48
CA GLY A 212 -3.65 -0.27 -13.83
C GLY A 212 -3.86 0.93 -14.74
N ASN A 213 -3.73 2.14 -14.20
CA ASN A 213 -3.70 3.37 -14.97
C ASN A 213 -2.26 3.68 -15.35
N SER A 214 -1.99 3.79 -16.65
CA SER A 214 -0.69 4.19 -17.14
C SER A 214 -0.31 5.59 -16.65
N GLN A 215 0.95 5.80 -16.29
CA GLN A 215 1.52 7.13 -16.06
C GLN A 215 2.21 7.68 -17.31
N ASP A 216 2.15 6.94 -18.41
CA ASP A 216 2.80 7.26 -19.67
C ASP A 216 1.84 7.93 -20.67
N ASN A 217 0.57 8.12 -20.30
CA ASN A 217 -0.45 8.77 -21.13
C ASN A 217 -0.49 10.30 -20.93
N PHE A 218 0.63 10.97 -21.24
CA PHE A 218 0.75 12.41 -21.12
C PHE A 218 1.47 13.03 -22.33
N VAL A 219 1.26 14.33 -22.51
CA VAL A 219 1.99 15.18 -23.43
C VAL A 219 2.36 16.48 -22.72
N MET A 220 3.62 16.87 -22.79
CA MET A 220 4.14 18.12 -22.23
C MET A 220 4.37 19.12 -23.36
N ILE A 221 3.81 20.32 -23.24
CA ILE A 221 4.05 21.46 -24.14
C ILE A 221 4.61 22.64 -23.35
N PRO A 222 5.28 23.61 -24.00
CA PRO A 222 5.74 24.80 -23.29
C PRO A 222 4.57 25.56 -22.65
N ILE A 223 4.74 25.98 -21.39
CA ILE A 223 3.66 26.59 -20.59
C ILE A 223 3.04 27.82 -21.28
N GLU A 224 3.84 28.62 -21.99
CA GLU A 224 3.35 29.78 -22.75
C GLU A 224 2.49 29.36 -23.96
N SER A 225 2.84 28.27 -24.64
CA SER A 225 2.03 27.68 -25.71
C SER A 225 0.69 27.17 -25.17
N TYR A 226 0.70 26.60 -23.95
CA TYR A 226 -0.51 26.20 -23.23
C TYR A 226 -1.39 27.42 -22.91
N PHE A 227 -0.82 28.48 -22.34
CA PHE A 227 -1.57 29.69 -21.98
C PHE A 227 -2.14 30.42 -23.19
N LYS A 228 -1.42 30.44 -24.32
CA LYS A 228 -1.92 31.02 -25.57
C LYS A 228 -3.19 30.31 -26.07
N THR A 229 -3.26 28.99 -25.90
CA THR A 229 -4.37 28.18 -26.42
C THR A 229 -5.53 28.09 -25.43
N TYR A 230 -5.25 27.95 -24.14
CA TYR A 230 -6.25 27.61 -23.11
C TYR A 230 -6.42 28.67 -22.01
N GLY A 231 -5.57 29.70 -22.00
CA GLY A 231 -5.54 30.73 -20.98
C GLY A 231 -4.75 30.35 -19.73
N SER A 232 -4.32 31.38 -18.98
CA SER A 232 -3.50 31.25 -17.77
C SER A 232 -4.28 31.37 -16.45
N ARG A 233 -5.62 31.35 -16.52
CA ARG A 233 -6.46 31.70 -15.36
C ARG A 233 -6.77 30.53 -14.43
N ASN A 234 -6.51 29.29 -14.84
CA ASN A 234 -6.96 28.10 -14.10
C ASN A 234 -5.88 27.01 -14.08
N GLY A 235 -5.79 26.30 -12.95
CA GLY A 235 -5.10 25.02 -12.87
C GLY A 235 -3.57 25.10 -12.74
N ILE A 236 -3.03 26.30 -12.57
CA ILE A 236 -1.59 26.51 -12.35
C ILE A 236 -1.19 25.95 -11.00
N ARG A 237 -0.05 25.26 -10.99
CA ARG A 237 0.64 24.71 -9.82
C ARG A 237 2.11 25.12 -9.92
N ILE A 238 2.71 25.43 -8.77
CA ILE A 238 4.15 25.67 -8.69
C ILE A 238 4.79 24.40 -8.16
N ILE A 239 5.87 23.97 -8.80
CA ILE A 239 6.63 22.80 -8.37
C ILE A 239 8.04 23.29 -8.06
N ALA A 240 8.54 22.98 -6.87
CA ALA A 240 9.81 23.49 -6.39
C ALA A 240 10.64 22.37 -5.76
N LYS A 241 11.96 22.47 -5.88
CA LYS A 241 12.93 21.66 -5.16
C LYS A 241 13.69 22.52 -4.17
N ALA A 242 13.70 22.10 -2.91
CA ALA A 242 14.58 22.70 -1.91
C ALA A 242 16.05 22.48 -2.28
N SER A 243 16.93 23.31 -1.75
CA SER A 243 18.38 23.18 -1.96
C SER A 243 18.96 21.90 -1.33
N ASP A 244 18.36 21.46 -0.23
CA ASP A 244 18.68 20.22 0.48
C ASP A 244 17.39 19.72 1.15
N GLN A 245 17.23 18.40 1.29
CA GLN A 245 16.17 17.77 2.06
C GLN A 245 16.10 18.30 3.50
N MET A 246 17.24 18.58 4.14
CA MET A 246 17.26 19.14 5.50
C MET A 246 16.63 20.53 5.59
N ARG A 247 16.65 21.30 4.49
CA ARG A 247 16.06 22.65 4.40
C ARG A 247 14.69 22.65 3.71
N LEU A 248 14.10 21.48 3.48
CA LEU A 248 12.79 21.39 2.83
C LEU A 248 11.73 22.20 3.59
N ALA A 249 11.67 22.05 4.92
CA ALA A 249 10.73 22.80 5.74
C ALA A 249 10.96 24.32 5.68
N GLU A 250 12.24 24.75 5.73
CA GLU A 250 12.60 26.17 5.61
C GLU A 250 12.23 26.74 4.24
N ALA A 251 12.46 25.99 3.16
CA ALA A 251 12.09 26.39 1.80
C ALA A 251 10.57 26.46 1.60
N GLN A 252 9.83 25.53 2.21
CA GLN A 252 8.36 25.57 2.22
C GLN A 252 7.85 26.81 2.96
N ASP A 253 8.45 27.13 4.11
CA ASP A 253 8.09 28.30 4.90
C ASP A 253 8.45 29.60 4.17
N GLU A 254 9.61 29.67 3.51
CA GLU A 254 10.01 30.79 2.65
C GLU A 254 8.97 31.03 1.54
N VAL A 255 8.64 30.00 0.76
CA VAL A 255 7.64 30.11 -0.31
C VAL A 255 6.25 30.45 0.25
N ARG A 256 5.88 29.91 1.41
CA ARG A 256 4.63 30.27 2.10
C ARG A 256 4.61 31.77 2.43
N VAL A 257 5.67 32.29 3.04
CA VAL A 257 5.76 33.71 3.42
C VAL A 257 5.73 34.61 2.20
N LEU A 258 6.47 34.27 1.13
CA LEU A 258 6.47 35.03 -0.13
C LEU A 258 5.07 35.09 -0.75
N LEU A 259 4.37 33.96 -0.84
CA LEU A 259 3.00 33.93 -1.37
C LEU A 259 2.00 34.65 -0.47
N ARG A 260 2.10 34.50 0.86
CA ARG A 260 1.28 35.26 1.80
C ARG A 260 1.50 36.77 1.66
N SER A 261 2.74 37.20 1.50
CA SER A 261 3.11 38.60 1.27
C SER A 261 2.52 39.11 -0.03
N TYR A 262 2.69 38.38 -1.14
CA TYR A 262 2.12 38.75 -2.44
C TYR A 262 0.59 38.84 -2.40
N ARG A 263 -0.06 37.92 -1.68
CA ARG A 263 -1.52 37.88 -1.50
C ARG A 263 -2.04 38.79 -0.40
N HIS A 264 -1.17 39.54 0.27
CA HIS A 264 -1.53 40.45 1.37
C HIS A 264 -2.28 39.75 2.52
N LEU A 265 -1.90 38.50 2.83
CA LEU A 265 -2.51 37.72 3.90
C LEU A 265 -1.97 38.15 5.27
N GLY A 266 -2.87 38.65 6.12
CA GLY A 266 -2.53 39.17 7.45
C GLY A 266 -2.15 38.08 8.47
N PRO A 267 -1.56 38.46 9.62
CA PRO A 267 -1.33 37.53 10.73
C PRO A 267 -2.65 36.89 11.21
N GLY A 268 -2.67 35.57 11.39
CA GLY A 268 -3.86 34.82 11.82
C GLY A 268 -4.87 34.49 10.72
N GLN A 269 -4.67 34.95 9.48
CA GLN A 269 -5.46 34.47 8.33
C GLN A 269 -4.92 33.13 7.84
N ASP A 270 -5.83 32.19 7.57
CA ASP A 270 -5.49 30.91 6.96
C ASP A 270 -4.89 31.08 5.55
N ASP A 271 -3.98 30.18 5.17
CA ASP A 271 -3.47 30.14 3.80
C ASP A 271 -4.60 29.81 2.81
N ASN A 272 -4.71 30.63 1.76
CA ASN A 272 -5.64 30.39 0.65
C ASN A 272 -4.97 29.64 -0.52
N PHE A 273 -3.88 28.95 -0.22
CA PHE A 273 -3.15 28.00 -1.05
C PHE A 273 -2.69 26.86 -0.15
N SER A 274 -2.15 25.79 -0.74
CA SER A 274 -1.63 24.67 0.04
C SER A 274 -0.29 24.25 -0.51
N ILE A 275 0.65 24.02 0.40
CA ILE A 275 1.95 23.46 0.11
C ILE A 275 1.93 22.01 0.58
N PHE A 276 2.39 21.08 -0.26
CA PHE A 276 2.58 19.70 0.16
C PHE A 276 3.86 19.12 -0.41
N ALA A 277 4.51 18.29 0.40
CA ALA A 277 5.73 17.60 0.05
C ALA A 277 5.53 16.09 0.08
N SER A 278 6.58 15.41 -0.36
CA SER A 278 6.80 13.97 -0.22
C SER A 278 6.43 13.45 1.18
N ASP A 279 6.87 14.12 2.24
CA ASP A 279 6.62 13.70 3.64
C ASP A 279 5.14 13.79 4.04
N THR A 280 4.38 14.71 3.43
CA THR A 280 2.93 14.80 3.65
C THR A 280 2.21 13.57 3.12
N ILE A 281 2.67 13.02 1.97
CA ILE A 281 2.11 11.81 1.38
C ILE A 281 2.43 10.60 2.26
N VAL A 282 3.68 10.48 2.72
CA VAL A 282 4.12 9.39 3.59
C VAL A 282 3.33 9.39 4.90
N SER A 283 3.26 10.54 5.58
CA SER A 283 2.55 10.65 6.87
C SER A 283 1.04 10.42 6.76
N LEU A 284 0.40 10.86 5.67
CA LEU A 284 -1.00 10.56 5.41
C LEU A 284 -1.20 9.05 5.20
N TRP A 285 -0.32 8.44 4.43
CA TRP A 285 -0.35 7.00 4.15
C TRP A 285 -0.15 6.16 5.42
N GLU A 286 0.80 6.54 6.28
CA GLU A 286 1.01 5.90 7.58
C GLU A 286 -0.23 5.97 8.46
N ARG A 287 -0.92 7.12 8.50
CA ARG A 287 -2.18 7.28 9.25
C ARG A 287 -3.28 6.37 8.71
N LEU A 288 -3.45 6.29 7.39
CA LEU A 288 -4.46 5.44 6.74
C LEU A 288 -4.15 3.95 6.94
N THR A 289 -2.89 3.55 6.81
CA THR A 289 -2.49 2.15 7.02
C THR A 289 -2.56 1.74 8.48
N ALA A 290 -2.26 2.64 9.42
CA ALA A 290 -2.40 2.37 10.84
C ALA A 290 -3.87 2.09 11.22
N THR A 291 -4.83 2.83 10.67
CA THR A 291 -6.26 2.59 10.93
C THR A 291 -6.73 1.28 10.31
N ILE A 292 -6.33 0.98 9.06
CA ILE A 292 -6.62 -0.30 8.39
C ILE A 292 -6.02 -1.47 9.18
N ALA A 293 -4.76 -1.34 9.64
CA ALA A 293 -4.10 -2.35 10.45
C ALA A 293 -4.83 -2.59 11.79
N ALA A 294 -5.26 -1.52 12.46
CA ALA A 294 -6.02 -1.62 13.71
C ALA A 294 -7.36 -2.33 13.51
N MET A 295 -8.09 -2.01 12.44
CA MET A 295 -9.33 -2.72 12.08
C MET A 295 -9.07 -4.20 11.79
N ALA A 296 -8.01 -4.51 11.06
CA ALA A 296 -7.63 -5.89 10.76
C ALA A 296 -7.27 -6.68 12.02
N VAL A 297 -6.54 -6.09 12.96
CA VAL A 297 -6.27 -6.70 14.27
C VAL A 297 -7.59 -7.01 14.99
N GLY A 298 -8.56 -6.11 14.96
CA GLY A 298 -9.90 -6.35 15.53
C GLY A 298 -10.61 -7.56 14.89
N ILE A 299 -10.68 -7.60 13.56
CA ILE A 299 -11.32 -8.70 12.81
C ILE A 299 -10.60 -10.04 13.06
N VAL A 300 -9.26 -10.05 12.99
CA VAL A 300 -8.44 -11.23 13.24
C VAL A 300 -8.63 -11.73 14.67
N SER A 301 -8.73 -10.83 15.65
CA SER A 301 -8.97 -11.19 17.05
C SER A 301 -10.30 -11.91 17.23
N VAL A 302 -11.37 -11.45 16.57
CA VAL A 302 -12.68 -12.12 16.60
C VAL A 302 -12.58 -13.53 16.01
N PHE A 303 -11.98 -13.69 14.82
CA PHE A 303 -11.82 -15.02 14.22
C PHE A 303 -10.91 -15.94 15.05
N MET A 304 -9.88 -15.40 15.69
CA MET A 304 -9.01 -16.14 16.60
C MET A 304 -9.77 -16.64 17.83
N ILE A 305 -10.63 -15.82 18.43
CA ILE A 305 -11.48 -16.23 19.57
C ILE A 305 -12.48 -17.30 19.13
N VAL A 306 -13.18 -17.10 18.01
CA VAL A 306 -14.15 -18.07 17.48
C VAL A 306 -13.46 -19.38 17.16
N GLY A 307 -12.33 -19.36 16.44
CA GLY A 307 -11.52 -20.54 16.15
C GLY A 307 -11.01 -21.22 17.42
N GLY A 308 -10.53 -20.44 18.39
CA GLY A 308 -10.08 -20.93 19.69
C GLY A 308 -11.17 -21.63 20.49
N ILE A 309 -12.38 -21.06 20.56
CA ILE A 309 -13.54 -21.68 21.23
C ILE A 309 -13.92 -23.00 20.54
N VAL A 310 -13.89 -23.04 19.20
CA VAL A 310 -14.15 -24.26 18.44
C VAL A 310 -13.11 -25.34 18.76
N ILE A 311 -11.82 -24.99 18.79
CA ILE A 311 -10.75 -25.91 19.21
C ILE A 311 -11.01 -26.42 20.62
N MET A 312 -11.29 -25.52 21.57
CA MET A 312 -11.54 -25.89 22.96
C MET A 312 -12.72 -26.86 23.10
N ASN A 313 -13.85 -26.57 22.47
CA ASN A 313 -15.06 -27.41 22.55
C ASN A 313 -14.83 -28.78 21.92
N ILE A 314 -14.12 -28.83 20.80
CA ILE A 314 -13.81 -30.09 20.13
C ILE A 314 -12.80 -30.90 20.94
N MET A 315 -11.80 -30.25 21.53
CA MET A 315 -10.86 -30.94 22.43
C MET A 315 -11.55 -31.45 23.69
N LEU A 316 -12.52 -30.72 24.25
CA LEU A 316 -13.34 -31.22 25.36
C LEU A 316 -14.15 -32.46 24.96
N ALA A 317 -14.77 -32.44 23.77
CA ALA A 317 -15.50 -33.58 23.23
C ALA A 317 -14.59 -34.80 23.02
N VAL A 318 -13.37 -34.60 22.49
CA VAL A 318 -12.37 -35.67 22.32
C VAL A 318 -11.92 -36.23 23.68
N VAL A 319 -11.74 -35.39 24.69
CA VAL A 319 -11.41 -35.84 26.06
C VAL A 319 -12.55 -36.69 26.62
N THR A 320 -13.81 -36.32 26.37
CA THR A 320 -14.97 -37.13 26.80
C THR A 320 -15.08 -38.46 26.04
N GLU A 321 -14.90 -38.45 24.72
CA GLU A 321 -14.94 -39.64 23.85
C GLU A 321 -13.82 -40.64 24.19
N ARG A 322 -12.63 -40.14 24.54
CA ARG A 322 -11.44 -40.97 24.88
C ARG A 322 -11.23 -41.12 26.38
N THR A 323 -12.22 -40.86 27.23
CA THR A 323 -12.08 -40.94 28.71
C THR A 323 -11.54 -42.28 29.17
N HIS A 324 -12.07 -43.39 28.64
CA HIS A 324 -11.64 -44.74 28.95
C HIS A 324 -10.18 -45.00 28.52
N GLU A 325 -9.81 -44.60 27.30
CA GLU A 325 -8.43 -44.69 26.79
C GLU A 325 -7.43 -43.86 27.62
N ILE A 326 -7.85 -42.72 28.14
CA ILE A 326 -7.05 -41.87 29.03
C ILE A 326 -6.92 -42.52 30.42
N GLY A 327 -7.99 -43.17 30.90
CA GLY A 327 -8.04 -43.92 32.16
C GLY A 327 -7.04 -45.09 32.20
N ILE A 328 -7.00 -45.90 31.14
CA ILE A 328 -6.04 -47.03 31.02
C ILE A 328 -4.58 -46.55 30.90
N ARG A 329 -4.35 -45.33 30.38
CA ARG A 329 -3.01 -44.71 30.26
C ARG A 329 -2.57 -43.98 31.52
N LYS A 330 -3.43 -43.87 32.54
CA LYS A 330 -3.20 -43.02 33.71
C LYS A 330 -2.18 -43.56 34.72
N SER A 331 -1.52 -44.66 34.38
CA SER A 331 -0.22 -45.05 34.92
C SER A 331 0.89 -44.04 34.57
N ALA A 332 0.65 -43.11 33.64
CA ALA A 332 1.54 -42.02 33.22
C ALA A 332 1.39 -40.74 34.08
N ARG A 333 2.43 -39.90 34.14
CA ARG A 333 2.42 -38.67 34.97
C ARG A 333 1.43 -37.66 34.37
N ARG A 334 0.71 -36.92 35.24
CA ARG A 334 -0.21 -35.84 34.82
C ARG A 334 0.41 -34.84 33.82
N ALA A 335 1.71 -34.59 33.96
CA ALA A 335 2.48 -33.74 33.06
C ALA A 335 2.54 -34.28 31.62
N ASP A 336 2.64 -35.60 31.45
CA ASP A 336 2.77 -36.24 30.13
C ASP A 336 1.45 -36.11 29.34
N ILE A 337 0.32 -36.35 30.02
CA ILE A 337 -1.02 -36.17 29.45
C ILE A 337 -1.26 -34.69 29.09
N LEU A 338 -0.86 -33.77 29.97
CA LEU A 338 -0.97 -32.33 29.71
C LEU A 338 -0.16 -31.93 28.48
N SER A 339 1.12 -32.33 28.39
CA SER A 339 1.98 -32.01 27.25
C SER A 339 1.46 -32.60 25.95
N GLN A 340 0.89 -33.81 25.99
CA GLN A 340 0.32 -34.46 24.81
C GLN A 340 -0.83 -33.63 24.21
N PHE A 341 -1.82 -33.26 25.02
CA PHE A 341 -2.97 -32.49 24.55
C PHE A 341 -2.60 -31.05 24.15
N LEU A 342 -1.61 -30.44 24.81
CA LEU A 342 -1.07 -29.13 24.42
C LEU A 342 -0.37 -29.19 23.06
N VAL A 343 0.45 -30.22 22.84
CA VAL A 343 1.10 -30.44 21.54
C VAL A 343 0.06 -30.72 20.46
N GLU A 344 -0.95 -31.56 20.73
CA GLU A 344 -2.04 -31.84 19.78
C GLU A 344 -2.78 -30.55 19.38
N SER A 345 -3.12 -29.69 20.34
CA SER A 345 -3.77 -28.40 20.09
C SER A 345 -2.87 -27.42 19.31
N SER A 346 -1.57 -27.41 19.63
CA SER A 346 -0.57 -26.55 18.96
C SER A 346 -0.30 -26.99 17.53
N VAL A 347 -0.21 -28.30 17.29
CA VAL A 347 -0.03 -28.87 15.95
C VAL A 347 -1.28 -28.63 15.12
N LEU A 348 -2.48 -28.83 15.68
CA LEU A 348 -3.73 -28.55 15.01
C LEU A 348 -3.80 -27.08 14.57
N SER A 349 -3.55 -26.16 15.50
CA SER A 349 -3.59 -24.72 15.20
C SER A 349 -2.45 -24.22 14.30
N GLY A 350 -1.24 -24.77 14.46
CA GLY A 350 -0.11 -24.50 13.59
C GLY A 350 -0.37 -24.98 12.16
N SER A 351 -0.98 -26.17 11.99
CA SER A 351 -1.38 -26.67 10.67
C SER A 351 -2.44 -25.78 10.03
N GLY A 352 -3.45 -25.33 10.78
CA GLY A 352 -4.44 -24.36 10.30
C GLY A 352 -3.81 -23.01 9.91
N GLY A 353 -2.84 -22.55 10.69
CA GLY A 353 -2.06 -21.36 10.37
C GLY A 353 -1.27 -21.52 9.07
N MET A 354 -0.59 -22.65 8.88
CA MET A 354 0.13 -22.97 7.65
C MET A 354 -0.81 -23.03 6.44
N PHE A 355 -1.97 -23.68 6.58
CA PHE A 355 -2.98 -23.69 5.51
C PHE A 355 -3.47 -22.28 5.19
N GLY A 356 -3.71 -21.44 6.20
CA GLY A 356 -4.08 -20.04 5.96
C GLY A 356 -2.97 -19.22 5.31
N VAL A 357 -1.69 -19.48 5.62
CA VAL A 357 -0.55 -18.90 4.88
C VAL A 357 -0.60 -19.31 3.41
N CYS A 358 -0.81 -20.60 3.12
CA CYS A 358 -0.91 -21.08 1.74
C CYS A 358 -2.07 -20.43 1.00
N VAL A 359 -3.25 -20.32 1.63
CA VAL A 359 -4.42 -19.65 1.04
C VAL A 359 -4.14 -18.17 0.81
N ALA A 360 -3.56 -17.46 1.78
CA ALA A 360 -3.17 -16.06 1.61
C ALA A 360 -2.12 -15.87 0.51
N TRP A 361 -1.16 -16.78 0.38
CA TRP A 361 -0.16 -16.72 -0.69
C TRP A 361 -0.80 -16.90 -2.07
N VAL A 362 -1.68 -17.89 -2.24
CA VAL A 362 -2.43 -18.07 -3.49
C VAL A 362 -3.27 -16.83 -3.78
N LEU A 363 -4.00 -16.32 -2.79
CA LEU A 363 -4.82 -15.12 -2.94
C LEU A 363 -3.96 -13.91 -3.35
N ALA A 364 -2.79 -13.73 -2.76
CA ALA A 364 -1.88 -12.64 -3.09
C ALA A 364 -1.33 -12.74 -4.52
N VAL A 365 -0.95 -13.95 -4.97
CA VAL A 365 -0.50 -14.18 -6.34
C VAL A 365 -1.64 -13.93 -7.33
N VAL A 366 -2.84 -14.41 -7.04
CA VAL A 366 -4.03 -14.21 -7.88
C VAL A 366 -4.38 -12.72 -7.98
N VAL A 367 -4.45 -12.02 -6.84
CA VAL A 367 -4.76 -10.58 -6.80
C VAL A 367 -3.69 -9.77 -7.52
N ARG A 368 -2.40 -10.03 -7.29
CA ARG A 368 -1.30 -9.31 -7.96
C ARG A 368 -1.30 -9.50 -9.48
N ASN A 369 -1.71 -10.67 -9.98
CA ASN A 369 -1.68 -10.97 -11.42
C ASN A 369 -2.98 -10.56 -12.14
N LEU A 370 -4.13 -10.59 -11.47
CA LEU A 370 -5.43 -10.21 -12.05
C LEU A 370 -5.79 -8.75 -11.83
N THR A 371 -5.20 -8.12 -10.81
CA THR A 371 -5.46 -6.73 -10.47
C THR A 371 -4.15 -5.98 -10.38
N SER A 372 -4.26 -4.66 -10.42
CA SER A 372 -3.15 -3.74 -10.31
C SER A 372 -2.75 -3.40 -8.87
N VAL A 373 -3.28 -4.15 -7.90
CA VAL A 373 -2.99 -3.96 -6.48
C VAL A 373 -1.62 -4.54 -6.16
N PRO A 374 -0.66 -3.74 -5.66
CA PRO A 374 0.68 -4.21 -5.35
C PRO A 374 0.65 -5.02 -4.05
N MET A 375 0.34 -6.32 -4.13
CA MET A 375 0.40 -7.22 -2.98
C MET A 375 1.77 -7.90 -2.92
N ALA A 376 2.50 -7.67 -1.83
CA ALA A 376 3.81 -8.28 -1.57
C ALA A 376 3.77 -8.98 -0.21
N LEU A 377 4.12 -10.26 -0.15
CA LEU A 377 4.13 -11.00 1.12
C LEU A 377 5.46 -10.80 1.84
N PRO A 378 5.51 -10.04 2.95
CA PRO A 378 6.71 -10.01 3.77
C PRO A 378 6.81 -11.33 4.55
N TRP A 379 8.02 -11.89 4.64
CA TRP A 379 8.28 -13.11 5.42
C TRP A 379 7.89 -12.96 6.90
N THR A 380 7.93 -11.73 7.43
CA THR A 380 7.50 -11.40 8.79
C THR A 380 6.03 -11.70 9.03
N SER A 381 5.14 -11.48 8.06
CA SER A 381 3.71 -11.81 8.18
C SER A 381 3.46 -13.30 8.30
N ILE A 382 4.30 -14.14 7.67
CA ILE A 382 4.21 -15.59 7.78
C ILE A 382 4.56 -16.03 9.20
N LEU A 383 5.66 -15.52 9.75
CA LEU A 383 6.07 -15.82 11.12
C LEU A 383 5.05 -15.34 12.15
N ILE A 384 4.52 -14.14 11.99
CA ILE A 384 3.49 -13.59 12.88
C ILE A 384 2.20 -14.43 12.76
N GLY A 385 1.76 -14.77 11.55
CA GLY A 385 0.54 -15.56 11.34
C GLY A 385 0.62 -16.96 11.94
N VAL A 386 1.70 -17.69 11.70
CA VAL A 386 1.92 -19.05 12.25
C VAL A 386 2.19 -19.00 13.75
N GLY A 387 2.97 -18.01 14.22
CA GLY A 387 3.23 -17.82 15.65
C GLY A 387 1.97 -17.49 16.44
N LEU A 388 1.11 -16.63 15.89
CA LEU A 388 -0.16 -16.27 16.49
C LEU A 388 -1.12 -17.48 16.52
N SER A 389 -1.21 -18.25 15.44
CA SER A 389 -2.09 -19.43 15.42
C SER A 389 -1.65 -20.48 16.44
N ALA A 390 -0.35 -20.75 16.54
CA ALA A 390 0.20 -21.66 17.55
C ALA A 390 -0.09 -21.17 18.98
N THR A 391 0.04 -19.87 19.23
CA THR A 391 -0.27 -19.26 20.53
C THR A 391 -1.74 -19.44 20.91
N VAL A 392 -2.65 -19.27 19.96
CA VAL A 392 -4.10 -19.46 20.19
C VAL A 392 -4.43 -20.93 20.45
N GLY A 393 -3.85 -21.87 19.70
CA GLY A 393 -4.06 -23.29 19.98
C GLY A 393 -3.50 -23.73 21.32
N LEU A 394 -2.35 -23.18 21.73
CA LEU A 394 -1.83 -23.37 23.08
C LEU A 394 -2.81 -22.85 24.12
N PHE A 395 -3.23 -21.59 24.00
CA PHE A 395 -4.09 -20.92 24.98
C PHE A 395 -5.43 -21.66 25.20
N PHE A 396 -6.15 -21.95 24.12
CA PHE A 396 -7.44 -22.66 24.19
C PHE A 396 -7.29 -24.17 24.45
N GLY A 397 -6.11 -24.74 24.19
CA GLY A 397 -5.78 -26.13 24.51
C GLY A 397 -5.48 -26.38 25.99
N ILE A 398 -5.07 -25.35 26.75
CA ILE A 398 -4.72 -25.50 28.18
C ILE A 398 -5.89 -26.01 29.01
N TYR A 399 -7.09 -25.47 28.81
CA TYR A 399 -8.26 -25.86 29.58
C TYR A 399 -8.64 -27.36 29.42
N PRO A 400 -8.87 -27.89 28.19
CA PRO A 400 -9.17 -29.30 27.99
C PRO A 400 -8.00 -30.19 28.41
N ALA A 401 -6.75 -29.80 28.14
CA ALA A 401 -5.58 -30.56 28.56
C ALA A 401 -5.49 -30.69 30.09
N ARG A 402 -5.78 -29.60 30.84
CA ARG A 402 -5.85 -29.63 32.31
C ARG A 402 -6.98 -30.53 32.78
N ARG A 403 -8.16 -30.46 32.18
CA ARG A 403 -9.31 -31.31 32.53
C ARG A 403 -8.99 -32.80 32.33
N ALA A 404 -8.37 -33.14 31.20
CA ALA A 404 -7.94 -34.51 30.89
C ALA A 404 -6.85 -35.03 31.85
N SER A 405 -5.85 -34.20 32.14
CA SER A 405 -4.77 -34.56 33.08
C SER A 405 -5.26 -34.71 34.53
N ARG A 406 -6.41 -34.10 34.85
CA ARG A 406 -7.04 -34.21 36.15
C ARG A 406 -7.77 -35.54 36.23
N LEU A 407 -9.01 -35.72 35.72
CA LEU A 407 -9.85 -36.96 35.73
C LEU A 407 -9.67 -37.90 36.96
N ASP A 408 -10.40 -38.99 37.16
CA ASP A 408 -10.03 -40.00 38.17
C ASP A 408 -9.81 -41.32 37.43
N PRO A 409 -8.69 -42.06 37.61
CA PRO A 409 -8.55 -43.38 36.97
C PRO A 409 -9.75 -44.31 37.27
N ILE A 410 -10.30 -44.22 38.48
CA ILE A 410 -11.42 -45.05 38.93
C ILE A 410 -12.70 -44.62 38.24
N GLU A 411 -12.97 -43.31 38.14
CA GLU A 411 -14.15 -42.81 37.41
C GLU A 411 -14.06 -43.08 35.91
N ALA A 412 -12.88 -42.96 35.31
CA ALA A 412 -12.68 -43.17 33.88
C ALA A 412 -12.90 -44.63 33.43
N LEU A 413 -12.68 -45.60 34.33
CA LEU A 413 -12.95 -47.03 34.10
C LEU A 413 -14.39 -47.44 34.44
N ARG A 414 -15.14 -46.59 35.16
CA ARG A 414 -16.51 -46.87 35.62
C ARG A 414 -17.59 -46.43 34.63
N VAL A 415 -17.21 -45.72 33.55
CA VAL A 415 -18.14 -45.20 32.53
C VAL A 415 -18.83 -46.32 31.73
N GLU A 416 -18.37 -47.57 31.82
CA GLU A 416 -19.12 -48.73 31.35
C GLU A 416 -19.92 -49.38 32.49
N ARG A 417 -21.18 -48.97 32.61
CA ARG A 417 -22.28 -49.89 32.89
C ARG A 417 -23.54 -49.49 32.14
#